data_AF-A0A2V8JW47-F1
#
_entry.id   AF-A0A2V8JW47-F1
#
_cell.length_a   1.000
_cell.length_b   1.000
_cell.length_c   1.000
_cell.angle_alpha   90.00
_cell.angle_beta   90.00
_cell.angle_gamma   90.00
#
_symmetry.space_group_name_H-M   'P 1'
#
loop_
_entity.id
_entity.type
_entity.pdbx_description
1 polymer ?
#
loop_
_entity_poly.entity_id
_entity_poly.type
_entity_poly.pdbx_seq_one_letter_code
_entity_poly.pdbx_strand_id
1 'polypeptide(L)'
;MLLSLQRRASNGGTIGANYTWSHCIGIDPTANNTGRGGPGYLDPNDRSFDYGNCPYVDRRQIFNVTAVVPSPQFQRPMLRKLASGWQLGGIFRASTGDFMTVVTGLDRALNGQPGSAATPTSAANGQRLNQIFGNPYGNRDSIDNYLNPKAFAQPAFGTLGNIRPFSIEGPGYWQLDMALARIFQLAESRKLELRAEAFNVTNRFIPKDPNLNLNANTFGQITTSGDARVMQFALRYSF
;
A
#
# COMPACT_ATOMS: atom_id res chain seq x y z
N MET A 1 14.84 -9.35 -5.81
CA MET A 1 14.68 -10.83 -5.85
C MET A 1 13.21 -11.15 -6.06
N LEU A 2 12.90 -12.11 -6.92
CA LEU A 2 11.53 -12.57 -7.18
C LEU A 2 11.50 -14.09 -7.03
N LEU A 3 10.54 -14.60 -6.26
CA LEU A 3 10.20 -16.01 -6.16
C LEU A 3 8.78 -16.19 -6.67
N SER A 4 8.57 -17.12 -7.60
CA SER A 4 7.26 -17.44 -8.14
C SER A 4 7.00 -18.94 -8.05
N LEU A 5 5.78 -19.28 -7.67
CA LEU A 5 5.26 -20.64 -7.63
C LEU A 5 3.95 -20.65 -8.40
N GLN A 6 3.82 -21.58 -9.34
CA GLN A 6 2.56 -21.84 -10.02
C GLN A 6 2.29 -23.33 -10.03
N ARG A 7 1.09 -23.71 -9.60
CA ARG A 7 0.64 -25.11 -9.62
C ARG A 7 -0.76 -25.19 -10.24
N ARG A 8 -0.92 -26.12 -11.17
CA ARG A 8 -2.21 -26.50 -11.73
C ARG A 8 -2.51 -27.93 -11.29
N ALA A 9 -3.64 -28.16 -10.65
CA ALA A 9 -4.10 -29.46 -10.25
C ALA A 9 -4.84 -30.15 -11.40
N SER A 10 -4.77 -31.48 -11.47
CA SER A 10 -5.50 -32.31 -12.44
C SER A 10 -7.01 -32.05 -12.43
N ASN A 11 -7.55 -31.64 -11.29
CA ASN A 11 -8.97 -31.39 -11.08
C ASN A 11 -9.41 -29.98 -11.55
N GLY A 12 -8.56 -29.25 -12.29
CA GLY A 12 -8.86 -27.93 -12.85
C GLY A 12 -8.58 -26.74 -11.93
N GLY A 13 -8.10 -26.98 -10.70
CA GLY A 13 -7.70 -25.93 -9.77
C GLY A 13 -6.33 -25.32 -10.14
N THR A 14 -6.16 -24.02 -9.92
CA THR A 14 -4.90 -23.32 -10.15
C THR A 14 -4.54 -22.46 -8.95
N ILE A 15 -3.26 -22.47 -8.56
CA ILE A 15 -2.71 -21.64 -7.49
C ILE A 15 -1.44 -20.98 -8.03
N GLY A 16 -1.34 -19.67 -7.86
CA GLY A 16 -0.15 -18.87 -8.11
C GLY A 16 0.27 -18.15 -6.83
N ALA A 17 1.56 -18.09 -6.56
CA ALA A 17 2.12 -17.29 -5.48
C ALA A 17 3.38 -16.59 -5.97
N ASN A 18 3.51 -15.31 -5.67
CA ASN A 18 4.67 -14.50 -6.00
C ASN A 18 5.13 -13.75 -4.75
N TYR A 19 6.44 -13.82 -4.48
CA TYR A 19 7.11 -13.04 -3.45
C TYR A 19 8.21 -12.21 -4.08
N THR A 20 8.15 -10.90 -3.90
CA THR A 20 9.16 -9.96 -4.35
C THR A 20 9.81 -9.30 -3.15
N TRP A 21 11.13 -9.34 -3.12
CA TRP A 21 11.94 -8.48 -2.27
C TRP A 21 12.67 -7.47 -3.13
N SER A 22 12.50 -6.19 -2.83
CA SER A 22 13.16 -5.07 -3.50
C SER A 22 13.80 -4.14 -2.49
N HIS A 23 14.91 -3.54 -2.88
CA HIS A 23 15.52 -2.44 -2.16
C HIS A 23 16.06 -1.47 -3.20
N CYS A 24 15.55 -0.25 -3.19
CA CYS A 24 15.96 0.80 -4.10
C CYS A 24 16.45 2.01 -3.29
N ILE A 25 17.67 2.45 -3.60
CA ILE A 25 18.25 3.67 -3.07
C ILE A 25 18.67 4.56 -4.22
N GLY A 26 18.47 5.85 -4.05
CA GLY A 26 18.75 6.81 -5.09
C GLY A 26 18.43 8.22 -4.65
N ILE A 27 18.51 9.10 -5.64
CA ILE A 27 18.18 10.51 -5.49
C ILE A 27 16.80 10.68 -6.13
N ASP A 28 15.92 11.43 -5.48
CA ASP A 28 14.55 11.65 -5.96
C ASP A 28 14.56 12.18 -7.42
N PRO A 29 14.03 11.44 -8.41
CA PRO A 29 14.06 11.85 -9.80
C PRO A 29 13.16 13.07 -10.08
N THR A 30 12.28 13.43 -9.13
CA THR A 30 11.48 14.66 -9.23
C THR A 30 12.30 15.92 -8.94
N ALA A 31 13.48 15.79 -8.32
CA ALA A 31 14.42 16.89 -8.05
C ALA A 31 15.24 17.32 -9.29
N ASN A 32 14.67 17.21 -10.51
CA ASN A 32 15.36 17.55 -11.76
C ASN A 32 15.40 19.05 -12.07
N ASN A 33 14.86 19.91 -11.20
CA ASN A 33 14.91 21.37 -11.39
C ASN A 33 15.92 22.02 -10.44
N THR A 34 16.86 22.79 -10.99
CA THR A 34 17.82 23.63 -10.25
C THR A 34 17.38 25.09 -10.22
N GLY A 35 16.13 25.38 -9.84
CA GLY A 35 15.60 26.75 -9.89
C GLY A 35 14.34 26.99 -9.04
N ARG A 36 14.19 28.23 -8.56
CA ARG A 36 13.09 28.71 -7.71
C ARG A 36 11.72 28.39 -8.32
N GLY A 37 10.92 27.60 -7.61
CA GLY A 37 9.48 27.43 -7.86
C GLY A 37 9.02 26.03 -8.25
N GLY A 38 9.91 25.02 -8.29
CA GLY A 38 9.55 23.63 -8.57
C GLY A 38 10.35 22.61 -7.75
N PRO A 39 9.99 21.31 -7.83
CA PRO A 39 10.66 20.24 -7.08
C PRO A 39 12.13 20.18 -7.51
N GLY A 40 13.02 20.55 -6.60
CA GLY A 40 14.47 20.60 -6.78
C GLY A 40 15.19 20.00 -5.58
N TYR A 41 16.52 19.94 -5.64
CA TYR A 41 17.33 19.51 -4.49
C TYR A 41 17.12 20.43 -3.30
N LEU A 42 16.97 19.86 -2.10
CA LEU A 42 16.78 20.63 -0.89
C LEU A 42 18.05 21.42 -0.53
N ASP A 43 19.21 20.82 -0.81
CA ASP A 43 20.50 21.50 -0.83
C ASP A 43 21.03 21.56 -2.28
N PRO A 44 20.99 22.73 -2.93
CA PRO A 44 21.51 22.89 -4.30
C PRO A 44 23.03 22.65 -4.42
N ASN A 45 23.78 22.79 -3.33
CA ASN A 45 25.23 22.63 -3.32
C ASN A 45 25.65 21.17 -3.05
N ASP A 46 24.74 20.35 -2.51
CA ASP A 46 25.00 18.94 -2.21
C ASP A 46 23.84 18.05 -2.65
N ARG A 47 23.98 17.46 -3.84
CA ARG A 47 23.01 16.50 -4.37
C ARG A 47 22.89 15.23 -3.51
N SER A 48 23.95 14.86 -2.77
CA SER A 48 23.95 13.66 -1.94
C SER A 48 23.05 13.82 -0.70
N PHE A 49 22.71 15.05 -0.35
CA PHE A 49 21.81 15.36 0.75
C PHE A 49 20.40 14.78 0.57
N ASP A 50 19.95 14.62 -0.67
CA ASP A 50 18.67 14.01 -1.05
C ASP A 50 18.78 12.51 -1.41
N TYR A 51 19.92 11.88 -1.09
CA TYR A 51 20.10 10.44 -1.26
C TYR A 51 19.33 9.65 -0.16
N GLY A 52 18.46 8.75 -0.58
CA GLY A 52 17.65 7.94 0.33
C GLY A 52 16.97 6.76 -0.35
N ASN A 53 15.95 6.19 0.29
CA ASN A 53 15.14 5.15 -0.34
C ASN A 53 14.35 5.74 -1.52
N CYS A 54 14.09 4.93 -2.54
CA CYS A 54 13.34 5.42 -3.70
C CYS A 54 11.85 5.60 -3.35
N PRO A 55 11.24 6.74 -3.71
CA PRO A 55 9.79 6.89 -3.56
C PRO A 55 9.04 5.92 -4.49
N TYR A 56 7.82 5.55 -4.10
CA TYR A 56 6.85 4.72 -4.86
C TYR A 56 7.21 3.26 -5.14
N VAL A 57 8.49 2.96 -5.37
CA VAL A 57 8.94 1.65 -5.85
C VAL A 57 9.61 0.82 -4.75
N ASP A 58 10.07 1.46 -3.67
CA ASP A 58 10.76 0.75 -2.60
C ASP A 58 9.79 0.11 -1.60
N ARG A 59 9.08 -0.93 -2.05
CA ARG A 59 8.40 -1.86 -1.15
C ARG A 59 9.32 -3.04 -0.88
N ARG A 60 9.75 -3.17 0.36
CA ARG A 60 10.72 -4.20 0.77
C ARG A 60 10.20 -5.61 0.55
N GLN A 61 8.93 -5.85 0.86
CA GLN A 61 8.34 -7.17 0.69
C GLN A 61 6.96 -7.02 0.08
N ILE A 62 6.70 -7.78 -0.98
CA ILE A 62 5.39 -7.92 -1.60
C ILE A 62 5.10 -9.40 -1.75
N PHE A 63 3.96 -9.83 -1.24
CA PHE A 63 3.48 -11.20 -1.32
C PHE A 63 2.08 -11.23 -1.92
N ASN A 64 1.92 -11.95 -3.02
CA ASN A 64 0.66 -12.09 -3.74
C ASN A 64 0.34 -13.57 -3.93
N VAL A 65 -0.84 -14.00 -3.55
CA VAL A 65 -1.36 -15.35 -3.79
C VAL A 65 -2.68 -15.26 -4.52
N THR A 66 -2.82 -16.03 -5.58
CA THR A 66 -4.08 -16.21 -6.31
C THR A 66 -4.42 -17.68 -6.35
N ALA A 67 -5.67 -18.01 -6.07
CA ALA A 67 -6.16 -19.38 -6.11
C ALA A 67 -7.54 -19.43 -6.77
N VAL A 68 -7.74 -20.39 -7.66
CA VAL A 68 -9.05 -20.73 -8.23
C VAL A 68 -9.24 -22.23 -8.08
N VAL A 69 -10.22 -22.64 -7.28
CA VAL A 69 -10.47 -24.03 -6.93
C VAL A 69 -11.91 -24.39 -7.29
N PRO A 70 -12.14 -25.33 -8.22
CA PRO A 70 -13.46 -25.86 -8.48
C PRO A 70 -13.90 -26.81 -7.36
N SER A 71 -15.19 -26.83 -7.05
CA SER A 71 -15.79 -27.81 -6.14
C SER A 71 -15.68 -29.22 -6.72
N PRO A 72 -15.48 -30.26 -5.87
CA PRO A 72 -15.50 -31.64 -6.33
C PRO A 72 -16.87 -32.04 -6.85
N GLN A 73 -16.91 -33.05 -7.72
CA GLN A 73 -18.17 -33.64 -8.14
C GLN A 73 -18.67 -34.62 -7.08
N PHE A 74 -19.71 -34.22 -6.34
CA PHE A 74 -20.34 -35.09 -5.34
C PHE A 74 -21.17 -36.19 -6.00
N GLN A 75 -21.09 -37.41 -5.45
CA GLN A 75 -21.83 -38.59 -5.95
C GLN A 75 -23.30 -38.61 -5.50
N ARG A 76 -23.59 -38.12 -4.29
CA ARG A 76 -24.97 -38.08 -3.78
C ARG A 76 -25.81 -37.08 -4.60
N PRO A 77 -27.01 -37.45 -5.10
CA PRO A 77 -27.76 -36.64 -6.05
C PRO A 77 -28.14 -35.24 -5.53
N MET A 78 -28.50 -35.14 -4.24
CA MET A 78 -28.82 -33.85 -3.63
C MET A 78 -27.58 -32.96 -3.44
N LEU A 79 -26.47 -33.52 -2.96
CA LEU A 79 -25.20 -32.79 -2.88
C LEU A 79 -24.66 -32.41 -4.26
N ARG A 80 -24.84 -33.26 -5.27
CA ARG A 80 -24.41 -32.96 -6.64
C ARG A 80 -25.12 -31.74 -7.20
N LYS A 81 -26.42 -31.60 -6.92
CA LYS A 81 -27.21 -30.44 -7.36
C LYS A 81 -26.84 -29.17 -6.59
N LEU A 82 -26.54 -29.24 -5.30
CA LEU A 82 -26.32 -28.05 -4.48
C LEU A 82 -24.85 -27.61 -4.40
N ALA A 83 -23.92 -28.55 -4.33
CA ALA A 83 -22.52 -28.31 -3.98
C ALA A 83 -21.52 -28.58 -5.12
N SER A 84 -21.92 -29.21 -6.24
CA SER A 84 -21.04 -29.37 -7.41
C SER A 84 -21.16 -28.20 -8.39
N GLY A 85 -20.08 -27.90 -9.11
CA GLY A 85 -20.03 -26.88 -10.16
C GLY A 85 -19.75 -25.46 -9.67
N TRP A 86 -19.40 -25.29 -8.40
CA TRP A 86 -18.92 -24.03 -7.86
C TRP A 86 -17.44 -23.84 -8.19
N GLN A 87 -17.03 -22.59 -8.36
CA GLN A 87 -15.64 -22.18 -8.45
C GLN A 87 -15.38 -21.13 -7.36
N LEU A 88 -14.41 -21.42 -6.50
CA LEU A 88 -13.95 -20.53 -5.46
C LEU A 88 -12.66 -19.86 -5.91
N GLY A 89 -12.69 -18.54 -6.07
CA GLY A 89 -11.55 -17.69 -6.31
C GLY A 89 -11.11 -16.98 -5.04
N GLY A 90 -9.80 -16.80 -4.87
CA GLY A 90 -9.23 -16.04 -3.77
C GLY A 90 -7.98 -15.29 -4.21
N ILE A 91 -7.84 -14.04 -3.75
CA ILE A 91 -6.65 -13.23 -3.95
C ILE A 91 -6.22 -12.72 -2.57
N PHE A 92 -5.02 -13.08 -2.15
CA PHE A 92 -4.38 -12.54 -0.97
C PHE A 92 -3.21 -11.66 -1.39
N ARG A 93 -3.18 -10.43 -0.87
CA ARG A 93 -2.11 -9.46 -1.13
C ARG A 93 -1.59 -8.99 0.21
N ALA A 94 -0.28 -8.95 0.38
CA ALA A 94 0.39 -8.36 1.52
C ALA A 94 1.63 -7.61 1.06
N SER A 95 1.90 -6.44 1.65
CA SER A 95 3.14 -5.71 1.43
C SER A 95 3.56 -4.92 2.65
N THR A 96 4.85 -4.64 2.76
CA THR A 96 5.35 -3.60 3.66
C THR A 96 4.78 -2.23 3.26
N GLY A 97 4.85 -1.28 4.19
CA GLY A 97 4.47 0.10 3.92
C GLY A 97 5.43 0.78 2.96
N ASP A 98 4.98 1.90 2.40
CA ASP A 98 5.82 2.77 1.58
C ASP A 98 6.74 3.61 2.48
N PHE A 99 7.91 3.97 1.95
CA PHE A 99 8.82 4.89 2.62
C PHE A 99 8.45 6.34 2.33
N MET A 100 8.45 7.16 3.38
CA MET A 100 7.94 8.52 3.38
C MET A 100 8.90 9.47 4.09
N THR A 101 8.69 10.77 3.86
CA THR A 101 9.50 11.85 4.43
C THR A 101 8.63 12.71 5.34
N VAL A 102 9.06 12.88 6.58
CA VAL A 102 8.44 13.88 7.49
C VAL A 102 8.96 15.28 7.19
N VAL A 103 8.07 16.25 7.26
CA VAL A 103 8.35 17.62 6.83
C VAL A 103 8.01 18.65 7.91
N THR A 104 8.61 19.83 7.79
CA THR A 104 8.45 20.96 8.72
C THR A 104 7.06 21.57 8.69
N GLY A 105 6.38 21.59 7.54
CA GLY A 105 5.19 22.41 7.33
C GLY A 105 5.46 23.91 7.15
N LEU A 106 6.73 24.33 7.17
CA LEU A 106 7.17 25.72 7.26
C LEU A 106 8.44 25.94 6.43
N ASP A 107 8.64 27.16 5.91
CA ASP A 107 9.93 27.57 5.35
C ASP A 107 10.91 27.94 6.49
N ARG A 108 11.60 26.92 7.03
CA ARG A 108 12.68 27.05 8.02
C ARG A 108 14.00 27.47 7.39
N ALA A 109 14.31 27.02 6.18
CA ALA A 109 15.55 27.36 5.49
C ALA A 109 15.59 28.78 4.92
N LEU A 110 14.44 29.47 4.88
CA LEU A 110 14.26 30.84 4.36
C LEU A 110 14.64 30.95 2.87
N ASN A 111 14.43 29.88 2.10
CA ASN A 111 14.80 29.81 0.70
C ASN A 111 13.60 30.02 -0.25
N GLY A 112 12.40 30.29 0.29
CA GLY A 112 11.17 30.48 -0.46
C GLY A 112 10.49 29.17 -0.88
N GLN A 113 11.01 28.02 -0.43
CA GLN A 113 10.37 26.72 -0.64
C GLN A 113 9.37 26.47 0.50
N PRO A 114 8.07 26.34 0.21
CA PRO A 114 7.09 26.08 1.25
C PRO A 114 7.40 24.72 1.90
N GLY A 115 7.51 24.64 3.23
CA GLY A 115 7.69 23.36 3.92
C GLY A 115 6.46 22.44 3.89
N SER A 116 5.49 22.69 3.01
CA SER A 116 4.23 21.99 2.92
C SER A 116 4.42 20.49 2.73
N ALA A 117 3.46 19.73 3.29
CA ALA A 117 3.42 18.27 3.24
C ALA A 117 3.83 17.77 1.86
N ALA A 118 5.00 17.15 1.79
CA ALA A 118 5.24 16.06 0.89
C ALA A 118 3.96 15.20 0.95
N THR A 119 3.25 15.09 -0.16
CA THR A 119 2.49 13.85 -0.37
C THR A 119 3.47 12.69 -0.13
N PRO A 120 3.03 11.46 0.18
CA PRO A 120 3.91 10.28 0.37
C PRO A 120 4.90 9.99 -0.79
N THR A 121 4.86 10.83 -1.81
CA THR A 121 5.24 10.69 -3.19
C THR A 121 6.26 11.77 -3.63
N SER A 122 6.50 12.86 -2.87
CA SER A 122 7.59 13.80 -3.22
C SER A 122 8.28 14.41 -2.00
N ALA A 123 9.57 14.10 -1.81
CA ALA A 123 10.40 14.81 -0.85
C ALA A 123 10.80 16.19 -1.36
N ALA A 124 10.78 16.37 -2.69
CA ALA A 124 11.27 17.56 -3.39
C ALA A 124 10.51 18.86 -3.09
N ASN A 125 9.37 18.81 -2.39
CA ASN A 125 8.57 19.99 -2.07
C ASN A 125 8.53 20.36 -0.58
N GLY A 126 9.04 19.52 0.32
CA GLY A 126 8.93 19.75 1.76
C GLY A 126 10.28 19.81 2.46
N GLN A 127 10.54 20.89 3.20
CA GLN A 127 11.73 20.97 4.05
C GLN A 127 11.66 19.89 5.13
N ARG A 128 12.77 19.18 5.30
CA ARG A 128 12.90 18.02 6.17
C ARG A 128 13.10 18.42 7.64
N LEU A 129 12.67 17.56 8.56
CA LEU A 129 12.82 17.78 10.01
C LEU A 129 14.21 17.40 10.51
N ASN A 130 14.52 17.80 11.74
CA ASN A 130 15.59 17.16 12.51
C ASN A 130 15.01 15.95 13.24
N GLN A 131 15.62 14.79 13.05
CA GLN A 131 15.39 13.62 13.90
C GLN A 131 16.32 13.70 15.11
N ILE A 132 15.73 13.82 16.30
CA ILE A 132 16.44 14.01 17.58
C ILE A 132 16.49 12.72 18.42
N PHE A 133 15.64 11.73 18.11
CA PHE A 133 15.70 10.39 18.71
C PHE A 133 15.92 9.32 17.64
N GLY A 134 16.62 8.25 17.99
CA GLY A 134 16.91 7.15 17.06
C GLY A 134 15.66 6.42 16.54
N ASN A 135 14.61 6.30 17.36
CA ASN A 135 13.33 5.72 16.96
C ASN A 135 12.30 6.81 16.60
N PRO A 136 11.88 6.92 15.33
CA PRO A 136 10.87 7.89 14.90
C PRO A 136 9.43 7.50 15.28
N TYR A 137 9.20 6.24 15.65
CA TYR A 137 7.88 5.69 15.89
C TYR A 137 7.44 5.83 17.34
N GLY A 138 6.13 6.04 17.53
CA GLY A 138 5.47 5.93 18.83
C GLY A 138 5.01 4.49 19.06
N ASN A 139 3.78 4.21 18.65
CA ASN A 139 3.19 2.88 18.60
C ASN A 139 2.70 2.59 17.18
N ARG A 140 3.33 1.65 16.48
CA ARG A 140 3.01 1.31 15.08
C ARG A 140 1.65 0.62 14.90
N ASP A 141 1.04 0.16 16.00
CA ASP A 141 -0.30 -0.42 16.00
C ASP A 141 -1.39 0.62 16.36
N SER A 142 -1.00 1.84 16.76
CA SER A 142 -1.93 2.91 17.11
C SER A 142 -2.15 3.88 15.95
N ILE A 143 -3.39 4.30 15.76
CA ILE A 143 -3.74 5.39 14.83
C ILE A 143 -3.40 6.78 15.40
N ASP A 144 -3.37 6.95 16.72
CA ASP A 144 -3.22 8.28 17.36
C ASP A 144 -1.76 8.67 17.62
N ASN A 145 -0.82 7.73 17.49
CA ASN A 145 0.59 7.93 17.83
C ASN A 145 1.49 7.00 17.01
N TYR A 146 1.25 6.91 15.69
CA TYR A 146 2.08 6.07 14.82
C TYR A 146 3.53 6.60 14.78
N LEU A 147 3.69 7.91 14.56
CA LEU A 147 4.97 8.59 14.73
C LEU A 147 5.02 9.29 16.08
N ASN A 148 6.19 9.27 16.72
CA ASN A 148 6.43 9.99 17.95
C ASN A 148 6.77 11.46 17.63
N PRO A 149 5.92 12.45 17.98
CA PRO A 149 6.22 13.86 17.72
C PRO A 149 7.51 14.31 18.40
N LYS A 150 7.85 13.75 19.57
CA LYS A 150 9.08 14.07 20.30
C LYS A 150 10.34 13.53 19.62
N ALA A 151 10.21 12.63 18.65
CA ALA A 151 11.34 12.14 17.87
C ALA A 151 11.86 13.18 16.87
N PHE A 152 11.09 14.24 16.64
CA PHE A 152 11.39 15.26 15.64
C PHE A 152 11.41 16.65 16.25
N ALA A 153 12.27 17.49 15.69
CA ALA A 153 12.33 18.91 15.99
C ALA A 153 12.36 19.70 14.69
N GLN A 154 11.84 20.91 14.77
CA GLN A 154 11.99 21.88 13.70
C GLN A 154 13.47 22.31 13.60
N PRO A 155 14.05 22.38 12.40
CA PRO A 155 15.36 22.98 12.20
C PRO A 155 15.38 24.45 12.64
N ALA A 156 16.57 24.96 12.96
CA ALA A 156 16.76 26.38 13.23
C ALA A 156 16.48 27.21 11.96
N PHE A 157 16.10 28.47 12.13
CA PHE A 157 15.90 29.35 10.98
C PHE A 157 17.20 29.50 10.17
N GLY A 158 17.08 29.44 8.84
CA GLY A 158 18.20 29.43 7.91
C GLY A 158 18.93 28.09 7.78
N THR A 159 18.40 27.01 8.35
CA THR A 159 19.04 25.67 8.29
C THR A 159 18.14 24.61 7.69
N LEU A 160 18.77 23.57 7.11
CA LEU A 160 18.10 22.37 6.62
C LEU A 160 18.04 21.30 7.72
N GLY A 161 17.02 20.44 7.66
CA GLY A 161 16.88 19.31 8.59
C GLY A 161 17.82 18.15 8.31
N ASN A 162 18.13 17.35 9.32
CA ASN A 162 19.11 16.26 9.21
C ASN A 162 18.51 14.90 8.78
N ILE A 163 17.19 14.74 8.77
CA ILE A 163 16.58 13.45 8.43
C ILE A 163 16.75 13.16 6.95
N ARG A 164 17.06 11.91 6.59
CA ARG A 164 17.14 11.48 5.19
C ARG A 164 15.74 11.42 4.54
N PRO A 165 15.63 11.66 3.23
CA PRO A 165 14.37 11.50 2.54
C PRO A 165 13.96 10.01 2.56
N PHE A 166 12.65 9.78 2.53
CA PHE A 166 12.02 8.46 2.48
C PHE A 166 12.57 7.50 3.56
N SER A 167 12.75 8.01 4.77
CA SER A 167 13.31 7.27 5.91
C SER A 167 12.25 6.67 6.84
N ILE A 168 11.00 7.10 6.72
CA ILE A 168 9.88 6.65 7.55
C ILE A 168 9.06 5.62 6.79
N GLU A 169 9.10 4.37 7.23
CA GLU A 169 8.21 3.32 6.72
C GLU A 169 6.78 3.49 7.26
N GLY A 170 5.82 3.54 6.34
CA GLY A 170 4.39 3.59 6.62
C GLY A 170 3.80 2.25 7.09
N PRO A 171 2.49 2.22 7.36
CA PRO A 171 1.81 1.00 7.78
C PRO A 171 1.84 -0.08 6.69
N GLY A 172 1.98 -1.33 7.11
CA GLY A 172 1.88 -2.47 6.21
C GLY A 172 0.44 -2.69 5.70
N TYR A 173 0.34 -3.24 4.50
CA TYR A 173 -0.93 -3.56 3.86
C TYR A 173 -1.11 -5.08 3.78
N TRP A 174 -2.31 -5.55 4.08
CA TRP A 174 -2.75 -6.86 3.58
C TRP A 174 -4.27 -6.89 3.42
N GLN A 175 -4.72 -7.69 2.46
CA GLN A 175 -6.12 -7.86 2.11
C GLN A 175 -6.37 -9.25 1.53
N LEU A 176 -7.53 -9.81 1.87
CA LEU A 176 -8.06 -11.03 1.29
C LEU A 176 -9.35 -10.71 0.53
N ASP A 177 -9.36 -11.04 -0.76
CA ASP A 177 -10.52 -10.94 -1.64
C ASP A 177 -10.96 -12.33 -2.04
N MET A 178 -12.28 -12.56 -2.11
CA MET A 178 -12.85 -13.85 -2.47
C MET A 178 -13.98 -13.69 -3.47
N ALA A 179 -14.08 -14.66 -4.37
CA ALA A 179 -15.17 -14.76 -5.33
C ALA A 179 -15.71 -16.20 -5.34
N LEU A 180 -17.02 -16.34 -5.44
CA LEU A 180 -17.70 -17.61 -5.57
C LEU A 180 -18.61 -17.52 -6.80
N ALA A 181 -18.41 -18.41 -7.76
CA ALA A 181 -19.19 -18.43 -8.99
C ALA A 181 -19.71 -19.83 -9.32
N ARG A 182 -20.86 -19.90 -9.99
CA ARG A 182 -21.42 -21.14 -10.52
C ARG A 182 -22.26 -20.89 -11.76
N ILE A 183 -22.09 -21.76 -12.75
CA ILE A 183 -22.90 -21.79 -13.97
C ILE A 183 -23.91 -22.95 -13.86
N PHE A 184 -25.18 -22.64 -14.04
CA PHE A 184 -26.29 -23.57 -14.13
C PHE A 184 -26.69 -23.73 -15.59
N GLN A 185 -26.62 -24.96 -16.09
CA GLN A 185 -27.12 -25.31 -17.41
C GLN A 185 -28.63 -25.59 -17.27
N LEU A 186 -29.48 -24.69 -17.78
CA LEU A 186 -30.94 -24.81 -17.66
C LEU A 186 -31.55 -25.57 -18.84
N ALA A 187 -31.03 -25.36 -20.04
CA ALA A 187 -31.37 -26.07 -21.27
C ALA A 187 -30.14 -26.10 -22.19
N GLU A 188 -30.29 -26.65 -23.40
CA GLU A 188 -29.19 -26.77 -24.37
C GLU A 188 -28.57 -25.41 -24.72
N SER A 189 -29.40 -24.37 -24.94
CA SER A 189 -28.93 -23.00 -25.20
C SER A 189 -28.97 -22.05 -23.99
N ARG A 190 -29.64 -22.44 -22.89
CA ARG A 190 -29.93 -21.55 -21.75
C ARG A 190 -28.98 -21.76 -20.57
N LYS A 191 -28.26 -20.71 -20.19
CA LYS A 191 -27.31 -20.70 -19.05
C LYS A 191 -27.65 -19.60 -18.05
N LEU A 192 -27.52 -19.93 -16.77
CA LEU A 192 -27.61 -18.96 -15.67
C LEU A 192 -26.30 -18.98 -14.88
N GLU A 193 -25.64 -17.84 -14.75
CA GLU A 193 -24.43 -17.68 -13.95
C GLU A 193 -24.73 -16.84 -12.72
N LEU A 194 -24.37 -17.38 -11.56
CA LEU A 194 -24.38 -16.68 -10.29
C LEU A 194 -22.95 -16.40 -9.87
N ARG A 195 -22.68 -15.16 -9.45
CA ARG A 195 -21.38 -14.74 -8.93
C ARG A 195 -21.58 -13.87 -7.69
N ALA A 196 -20.85 -14.19 -6.64
CA ALA A 196 -20.75 -13.39 -5.43
C ALA A 196 -19.28 -13.05 -5.19
N GLU A 197 -18.99 -11.79 -4.90
CA GLU A 197 -17.63 -11.31 -4.63
C GLU A 197 -17.61 -10.54 -3.32
N ALA A 198 -16.49 -10.66 -2.61
CA ALA A 198 -16.20 -9.91 -1.41
C ALA A 198 -14.77 -9.38 -1.48
N PHE A 199 -14.63 -8.06 -1.54
CA PHE A 199 -13.36 -7.35 -1.37
C PHE A 199 -13.13 -7.08 0.11
N ASN A 200 -11.91 -7.27 0.61
CA ASN A 200 -11.60 -7.21 2.05
C ASN A 200 -12.57 -8.08 2.86
N VAL A 201 -12.66 -9.38 2.52
CA VAL A 201 -13.65 -10.31 3.08
C VAL A 201 -13.60 -10.40 4.61
N THR A 202 -12.41 -10.23 5.18
CA THR A 202 -12.16 -10.22 6.63
C THR A 202 -12.61 -8.92 7.32
N ASN A 203 -13.00 -7.91 6.55
CA ASN A 203 -13.34 -6.56 7.02
C ASN A 203 -12.26 -5.97 7.92
N ARG A 204 -10.99 -6.18 7.55
CA ARG A 204 -9.86 -5.66 8.32
C ARG A 204 -9.76 -4.15 8.11
N PHE A 205 -9.41 -3.43 9.18
CA PHE A 205 -8.99 -2.03 9.08
C PHE A 205 -7.68 -1.91 8.29
N ILE A 206 -7.69 -1.10 7.24
CA ILE A 206 -6.53 -0.87 6.37
C ILE A 206 -6.06 0.55 6.63
N PRO A 207 -5.10 0.76 7.54
CA PRO A 207 -4.56 2.11 7.81
C PRO A 207 -3.92 2.68 6.54
N LYS A 208 -4.17 3.96 6.30
CA LYS A 208 -3.38 4.76 5.35
C LYS A 208 -2.21 5.42 6.06
N ASP A 209 -1.49 6.27 5.33
CA ASP A 209 -0.31 6.93 5.86
C ASP A 209 -0.65 7.92 6.99
N PRO A 210 0.23 8.07 7.99
CA PRO A 210 0.09 9.08 9.02
C PRO A 210 0.32 10.49 8.46
N ASN A 211 -0.14 11.52 9.17
CA ASN A 211 0.21 12.89 8.83
C ASN A 211 1.71 13.15 9.07
N LEU A 212 2.41 13.59 8.03
CA LEU A 212 3.86 13.77 8.02
C LEU A 212 4.31 15.22 8.30
N ASN A 213 3.37 16.15 8.46
CA ASN A 213 3.64 17.56 8.69
C ASN A 213 3.71 17.87 10.20
N LEU A 214 4.90 18.18 10.72
CA LEU A 214 5.08 18.46 12.16
C LEU A 214 4.33 19.71 12.64
N ASN A 215 4.00 20.63 11.74
CA ASN A 215 3.20 21.82 12.06
C ASN A 215 1.69 21.52 12.13
N ALA A 216 1.25 20.29 11.83
CA ALA A 216 -0.14 19.89 11.98
C ALA A 216 -0.42 19.33 13.38
N ASN A 217 -1.59 19.65 13.94
CA ASN A 217 -2.04 19.11 15.23
C ASN A 217 -2.23 17.58 15.22
N THR A 218 -2.35 16.98 14.03
CA THR A 218 -2.51 15.54 13.83
C THR A 218 -1.22 14.85 13.39
N PHE A 219 -0.04 15.49 13.54
CA PHE A 219 1.24 14.89 13.18
C PHE A 219 1.40 13.49 13.78
N GLY A 220 1.83 12.54 12.95
CA GLY A 220 2.03 11.15 13.36
C GLY A 220 0.75 10.34 13.54
N GLN A 221 -0.42 10.93 13.28
CA GLN A 221 -1.71 10.25 13.38
C GLN A 221 -2.20 9.75 12.02
N ILE A 222 -2.84 8.58 12.02
CA ILE A 222 -3.52 8.00 10.86
C ILE A 222 -4.99 8.36 10.94
N THR A 223 -5.43 9.27 10.08
CA THR A 223 -6.80 9.79 10.09
C THR A 223 -7.67 9.22 8.97
N THR A 224 -7.10 8.41 8.08
CA THR A 224 -7.80 7.84 6.92
C THR A 224 -7.59 6.33 6.81
N SER A 225 -8.52 5.67 6.14
CA SER A 225 -8.58 4.22 5.95
C SER A 225 -8.73 3.87 4.47
N GLY A 226 -8.29 2.66 4.10
CA GLY A 226 -8.76 2.00 2.88
C GLY A 226 -10.21 1.53 2.99
N ASP A 227 -10.71 0.98 1.88
CA ASP A 227 -12.10 0.54 1.77
C ASP A 227 -12.44 -0.53 2.80
N ALA A 228 -13.62 -0.38 3.41
CA ALA A 228 -14.25 -1.42 4.19
C ALA A 228 -14.65 -2.60 3.28
N ARG A 229 -15.16 -3.69 3.88
CA ARG A 229 -15.62 -4.83 3.09
C ARG A 229 -16.72 -4.42 2.11
N VAL A 230 -16.51 -4.70 0.84
CA VAL A 230 -17.50 -4.50 -0.23
C VAL A 230 -17.93 -5.86 -0.76
N MET A 231 -19.23 -6.11 -0.80
CA MET A 231 -19.80 -7.34 -1.36
C MET A 231 -20.64 -7.02 -2.58
N GLN A 232 -20.50 -7.82 -3.63
CA GLN A 232 -21.20 -7.64 -4.89
C GLN A 232 -21.78 -8.96 -5.36
N PHE A 233 -22.96 -8.88 -5.96
CA PHE A 233 -23.69 -10.03 -6.47
C PHE A 233 -24.06 -9.75 -7.91
N ALA A 234 -23.80 -10.73 -8.78
CA ALA A 234 -24.15 -10.67 -10.18
C ALA A 234 -24.91 -11.94 -10.59
N LEU A 235 -25.91 -11.72 -11.43
CA LEU A 235 -26.66 -12.77 -12.09
C LEU A 235 -26.62 -12.48 -13.59
N ARG A 236 -26.18 -13.46 -14.38
CA ARG A 236 -26.16 -13.37 -15.83
C ARG A 236 -26.96 -14.51 -16.44
N TYR A 237 -27.90 -14.17 -17.31
CA TYR A 237 -28.67 -15.14 -18.09
C TYR A 237 -28.26 -15.05 -19.57
N SER A 238 -28.07 -16.20 -20.21
CA SER A 238 -27.72 -16.31 -21.63
C SER A 238 -28.63 -17.34 -22.30
N PHE A 239 -29.08 -17.05 -23.53
CA PHE A 239 -30.09 -17.82 -24.26
C PHE A 239 -29.64 -18.19 -25.67
#